data_AF-A0A8T4VWN9-F1
#
_entry.id   AF-A0A8T4VWN9-F1
#
_cell.length_a   1.000
_cell.length_b   1.000
_cell.length_c   1.000
_cell.angle_alpha   90.00
_cell.angle_beta   90.00
_cell.angle_gamma   90.00
#
_symmetry.space_group_name_H-M   'P 1'
#
loop_
_entity.id
_entity.type
_entity.pdbx_description
1 polymer ?
#
loop_
_entity_poly.entity_id
_entity_poly.type
_entity_poly.pdbx_seq_one_letter_code
_entity_poly.pdbx_strand_id
1 'polypeptide(L)'
;ERIQFSTYEDATDLYLIINNTEYTPKAVPTSDYLYEINYTQGITQEQTTLLISYSYPKNEANQEFSKDFIYDTETFTLKFDQEQLTKSEQINKGSTITVQFPEKQDTAQSLNLYTTILIALLFVLLIVTTVYGFKKRKNVKKRNRETESTELLTTEKALLMSLLKEIEKKHRNHKISDETYEKLKTNYKQQTVDIMSNLED
;
A
#
# COMPACT_ATOMS: atom_id res chain seq x y z
N GLU A 1 -11.43 49.98 -24.95
CA GLU A 1 -10.11 49.91 -24.27
C GLU A 1 -9.42 48.61 -24.63
N ARG A 2 -8.09 48.56 -24.52
CA ARG A 2 -7.31 47.33 -24.76
C ARG A 2 -7.01 46.68 -23.43
N ILE A 3 -7.43 45.43 -23.26
CA ILE A 3 -7.03 44.60 -22.12
C ILE A 3 -5.99 43.63 -22.64
N GLN A 4 -4.86 43.57 -21.93
CA GLN A 4 -3.74 42.69 -22.27
C GLN A 4 -3.48 41.73 -21.12
N PHE A 5 -3.09 40.51 -21.46
CA PHE A 5 -2.62 39.55 -20.48
C PHE A 5 -1.59 38.61 -21.11
N SER A 6 -0.61 38.24 -20.31
CA SER A 6 0.38 37.23 -20.65
C SER A 6 -0.03 35.83 -20.19
N THR A 7 0.35 34.81 -20.96
CA THR A 7 0.49 33.41 -20.55
C THR A 7 1.97 33.07 -20.39
N TYR A 8 2.27 31.92 -19.78
CA TYR A 8 3.65 31.46 -19.60
C TYR A 8 4.24 30.84 -20.88
N GLU A 9 3.42 30.10 -21.62
CA GLU A 9 3.76 29.41 -22.87
C GLU A 9 2.57 29.45 -23.86
N ASP A 10 2.72 28.77 -25.00
CA ASP A 10 1.67 28.54 -25.99
C ASP A 10 0.44 27.89 -25.34
N ALA A 11 -0.54 28.73 -25.04
CA ALA A 11 -1.81 28.33 -24.47
C ALA A 11 -2.70 27.74 -25.58
N THR A 12 -3.22 26.54 -25.33
CA THR A 12 -4.29 25.95 -26.15
C THR A 12 -5.64 26.14 -25.44
N ASP A 13 -6.73 26.14 -26.20
CA ASP A 13 -8.09 26.30 -25.66
C ASP A 13 -8.28 27.55 -24.79
N LEU A 14 -7.61 28.65 -25.15
CA LEU A 14 -7.67 29.90 -24.41
C LEU A 14 -9.06 30.52 -24.49
N TYR A 15 -9.70 30.68 -23.34
CA TYR A 15 -10.97 31.39 -23.21
C TYR A 15 -10.85 32.52 -22.19
N LEU A 16 -11.55 33.62 -22.50
CA LEU A 16 -11.58 34.83 -21.70
C LEU A 16 -13.03 35.24 -21.46
N ILE A 17 -13.39 35.44 -20.19
CA ILE A 17 -14.69 35.99 -19.81
C ILE A 17 -14.46 37.28 -19.03
N ILE A 18 -15.11 38.35 -19.46
CA ILE A 18 -15.13 39.63 -18.75
C ILE A 18 -16.57 39.97 -18.45
N ASN A 19 -16.88 40.17 -17.17
CA ASN A 19 -18.23 40.52 -16.71
C ASN A 19 -19.32 39.61 -17.35
N ASN A 20 -19.08 38.30 -17.34
CA ASN A 20 -19.93 37.26 -17.93
C ASN A 20 -20.11 37.29 -19.46
N THR A 21 -19.30 38.07 -20.17
CA THR A 21 -19.25 38.07 -21.64
C THR A 21 -17.98 37.39 -22.11
N GLU A 22 -18.12 36.44 -23.04
CA GLU A 22 -16.99 35.72 -23.62
C GLU A 22 -16.31 36.55 -24.71
N TYR A 23 -14.98 36.52 -24.72
CA TYR A 23 -14.12 37.18 -25.69
C TYR A 23 -13.12 36.17 -26.23
N THR A 24 -12.83 36.26 -27.53
CA THR A 24 -11.75 35.50 -28.16
C THR A 24 -10.47 36.36 -28.15
N PRO A 25 -9.45 36.00 -27.35
CA PRO A 25 -8.19 36.73 -27.32
C PRO A 25 -7.43 36.56 -28.62
N LYS A 26 -6.72 37.61 -29.04
CA LYS A 26 -5.82 37.56 -30.19
C LYS A 26 -4.38 37.63 -29.69
N ALA A 27 -3.54 36.72 -30.17
CA ALA A 27 -2.11 36.80 -29.92
C ALA A 27 -1.55 38.11 -30.49
N VAL A 28 -0.73 38.80 -29.70
CA VAL A 28 -0.04 40.00 -30.13
C VAL A 28 1.13 39.58 -31.02
N PRO A 29 1.23 40.05 -32.28
CA PRO A 29 2.21 39.53 -33.25
C PRO A 29 3.69 39.68 -32.85
N THR A 30 3.98 40.51 -31.84
CA THR A 30 5.33 40.87 -31.42
C THR A 30 5.77 40.22 -30.11
N SER A 31 4.96 39.33 -29.52
CA SER A 31 5.29 38.65 -28.26
C SER A 31 4.65 37.28 -28.23
N ASP A 32 5.45 36.25 -27.97
CA ASP A 32 5.04 34.86 -28.12
C ASP A 32 3.92 34.45 -27.15
N TYR A 33 3.71 35.19 -26.05
CA TYR A 33 2.74 34.82 -25.01
C TYR A 33 1.86 35.97 -24.53
N LEU A 34 1.78 37.06 -25.30
CA LEU A 34 0.92 38.20 -24.98
C LEU A 34 -0.36 38.12 -25.81
N TYR A 35 -1.49 38.21 -25.13
CA TYR A 35 -2.80 38.23 -25.75
C TYR A 35 -3.48 39.56 -25.49
N GLU A 36 -4.17 40.07 -26.51
CA GLU A 36 -4.97 41.28 -26.42
C GLU A 36 -6.41 41.04 -26.82
N ILE A 37 -7.29 41.81 -26.19
CA ILE A 37 -8.67 41.96 -26.61
C ILE A 37 -9.05 43.43 -26.72
N ASN A 38 -9.92 43.71 -27.68
CA ASN A 38 -10.59 45.00 -27.76
C ASN A 38 -11.86 44.92 -26.92
N TYR A 39 -11.77 45.46 -25.71
CA TYR A 39 -12.93 45.58 -24.82
C TYR A 39 -13.71 46.84 -25.19
N THR A 40 -14.83 46.64 -25.90
CA THR A 40 -15.63 47.73 -26.49
C THR A 40 -16.67 48.30 -25.54
N GLN A 41 -17.00 47.60 -24.44
CA GLN A 41 -18.02 48.04 -23.48
C GLN A 41 -17.50 49.08 -22.47
N GLY A 42 -16.19 49.34 -22.44
CA GLY A 42 -15.54 50.26 -21.50
C GLY A 42 -15.47 49.71 -20.08
N ILE A 43 -14.35 49.92 -19.38
CA ILE A 43 -14.22 49.63 -17.95
C ILE A 43 -14.98 50.72 -17.19
N THR A 44 -16.31 50.75 -17.32
CA THR A 44 -17.19 51.74 -16.66
C THR A 44 -17.84 51.19 -15.40
N GLN A 45 -17.64 49.90 -15.10
CA GLN A 45 -18.06 49.32 -13.82
C GLN A 45 -16.95 49.51 -12.80
N GLU A 46 -17.30 49.93 -11.58
CA GLU A 46 -16.38 50.10 -10.45
C GLU A 46 -15.57 48.82 -10.15
N GLN A 47 -16.07 47.67 -10.59
CA GLN A 47 -15.41 46.37 -10.51
C GLN A 47 -15.50 45.65 -11.86
N THR A 48 -14.38 45.11 -12.34
CA THR A 48 -14.32 44.26 -13.54
C THR A 48 -13.81 42.89 -13.14
N THR A 49 -14.59 41.86 -13.44
CA THR A 49 -14.17 40.47 -13.21
C THR A 49 -13.58 39.89 -14.49
N LEU A 50 -12.35 39.40 -14.38
CA LEU A 50 -11.62 38.74 -15.47
C LEU A 50 -11.43 37.27 -15.13
N LEU A 51 -11.97 36.38 -15.95
CA LEU A 51 -11.69 34.95 -15.90
C LEU A 51 -10.90 34.56 -17.15
N ILE A 52 -9.71 34.03 -16.93
CA ILE A 52 -8.85 33.49 -17.98
C ILE A 52 -8.65 32.02 -17.69
N SER A 53 -8.86 31.15 -18.67
CA SER A 53 -8.36 29.79 -18.55
C SER A 53 -7.98 29.22 -19.90
N TYR A 54 -7.00 28.31 -19.82
CA TYR A 54 -6.28 27.76 -20.93
C TYR A 54 -5.66 26.43 -20.51
N SER A 55 -5.34 25.61 -21.50
CA SER A 55 -4.64 24.35 -21.36
C SER A 55 -3.17 24.55 -21.72
N TYR A 56 -2.27 23.97 -20.92
CA TYR A 56 -0.82 23.94 -21.16
C TYR A 56 -0.39 22.50 -21.48
N PRO A 57 0.59 22.32 -22.39
CA PRO A 57 1.15 21.02 -22.66
C PRO A 57 1.79 20.46 -21.39
N LYS A 58 1.42 19.23 -21.03
CA LYS A 58 1.90 18.52 -19.84
C LYS A 58 3.34 18.07 -20.06
N ASN A 59 4.30 18.98 -19.99
CA ASN A 59 5.71 18.62 -20.06
C ASN A 59 6.54 19.45 -19.08
N GLU A 60 7.35 18.72 -18.31
CA GLU A 60 8.29 19.17 -17.29
C GLU A 60 7.75 19.23 -15.85
N ALA A 61 8.46 18.54 -14.97
CA ALA A 61 8.31 18.66 -13.52
C ALA A 61 8.87 20.02 -13.08
N ASN A 62 8.30 20.60 -12.02
CA ASN A 62 8.65 21.93 -11.48
C ASN A 62 8.23 23.13 -12.33
N GLN A 63 7.04 23.07 -12.94
CA GLN A 63 6.47 24.26 -13.58
C GLN A 63 6.14 25.33 -12.53
N GLU A 64 6.56 26.55 -12.80
CA GLU A 64 6.25 27.74 -12.00
C GLU A 64 5.29 28.64 -12.79
N PHE A 65 4.18 29.03 -12.17
CA PHE A 65 3.33 30.10 -12.64
C PHE A 65 3.85 31.43 -12.07
N SER A 66 4.16 32.38 -12.95
CA SER A 66 4.48 33.75 -12.55
C SER A 66 3.56 34.75 -13.27
N LYS A 67 2.99 35.70 -12.53
CA LYS A 67 2.10 36.73 -13.06
C LYS A 67 2.44 38.11 -12.55
N ASP A 68 2.74 39.00 -13.50
CA ASP A 68 2.86 40.43 -13.27
C ASP A 68 1.48 41.11 -13.37
N PHE A 69 1.15 41.93 -12.38
CA PHE A 69 -0.11 42.66 -12.31
C PHE A 69 0.06 44.06 -12.87
N ILE A 70 -0.51 44.31 -14.05
CA ILE A 70 -0.47 45.62 -14.71
C ILE A 70 -1.54 46.61 -14.22
N TYR A 71 -2.47 46.16 -13.38
CA TYR A 71 -3.54 46.93 -12.74
C TYR A 71 -3.70 46.56 -11.27
N ASP A 72 -4.22 47.49 -10.46
CA ASP A 72 -4.66 47.17 -9.10
C ASP A 72 -5.79 46.14 -9.15
N THR A 73 -5.67 45.09 -8.35
CA THR A 73 -6.55 43.92 -8.40
C THR A 73 -7.07 43.61 -7.01
N GLU A 74 -8.38 43.73 -6.80
CA GLU A 74 -8.99 43.44 -5.50
C GLU A 74 -8.82 41.97 -5.10
N THR A 75 -9.01 41.04 -6.04
CA THR A 75 -8.89 39.62 -5.79
C THR A 75 -8.29 38.89 -7.00
N PHE A 76 -7.36 37.98 -6.73
CA PHE A 76 -6.78 37.05 -7.69
C PHE A 76 -6.95 35.63 -7.17
N THR A 77 -7.35 34.71 -8.05
CA THR A 77 -7.46 33.30 -7.72
C THR A 77 -6.87 32.48 -8.86
N LEU A 78 -5.91 31.62 -8.55
CA LEU A 78 -5.36 30.65 -9.49
C LEU A 78 -5.91 29.27 -9.18
N LYS A 79 -6.44 28.61 -10.20
CA LYS A 79 -6.88 27.21 -10.11
C LYS A 79 -6.14 26.36 -11.14
N PHE A 80 -5.74 25.16 -10.73
CA PHE A 80 -5.06 24.16 -11.55
C PHE A 80 -5.78 22.84 -11.37
N ASP A 81 -6.16 22.17 -12.46
CA ASP A 81 -6.96 20.93 -12.42
C ASP A 81 -8.19 21.03 -11.48
N GLN A 82 -8.89 22.17 -11.53
CA GLN A 82 -10.06 22.52 -10.69
C GLN A 82 -9.76 22.75 -9.19
N GLU A 83 -8.54 22.51 -8.72
CA GLU A 83 -8.10 22.82 -7.37
C GLU A 83 -7.58 24.25 -7.27
N GLN A 84 -7.89 24.95 -6.17
CA GLN A 84 -7.37 26.30 -5.93
C GLN A 84 -5.94 26.22 -5.39
N LEU A 85 -4.98 26.74 -6.16
CA LEU A 85 -3.58 26.80 -5.74
C LEU A 85 -3.27 28.04 -4.90
N THR A 86 -3.81 29.19 -5.30
CA THR A 86 -3.64 30.42 -4.53
C THR A 86 -4.85 31.33 -4.63
N LYS A 87 -5.04 32.13 -3.58
CA LYS A 87 -5.94 33.27 -3.54
C LYS A 87 -5.19 34.43 -2.88
N SER A 88 -5.24 35.59 -3.52
CA SER A 88 -4.60 36.81 -3.03
C SER A 88 -5.58 37.96 -3.15
N GLU A 89 -5.51 38.89 -2.20
CA GLU A 89 -6.42 40.03 -2.08
C GLU A 89 -5.59 41.32 -2.06
N GLN A 90 -6.16 42.41 -2.59
CA GLN A 90 -5.55 43.75 -2.60
C GLN A 90 -4.14 43.79 -3.22
N ILE A 91 -4.02 43.29 -4.45
CA ILE A 91 -2.75 43.28 -5.18
C ILE A 91 -2.55 44.62 -5.88
N ASN A 92 -1.46 45.31 -5.54
CA ASN A 92 -1.11 46.56 -6.18
C ASN A 92 -0.52 46.34 -7.58
N LYS A 93 -0.76 47.29 -8.48
CA LYS A 93 -0.10 47.38 -9.78
C LYS A 93 1.43 47.30 -9.62
N GLY A 94 2.06 46.49 -10.46
CA GLY A 94 3.50 46.24 -10.48
C GLY A 94 3.94 45.08 -9.57
N SER A 95 3.02 44.45 -8.85
CA SER A 95 3.32 43.25 -8.06
C SER A 95 3.48 42.03 -8.98
N THR A 96 4.28 41.06 -8.53
CA THR A 96 4.44 39.76 -9.18
C THR A 96 4.02 38.67 -8.20
N ILE A 97 3.20 37.71 -8.65
CA ILE A 97 2.87 36.50 -7.90
C ILE A 97 3.48 35.30 -8.59
N THR A 98 4.29 34.56 -7.83
CA THR A 98 4.88 33.28 -8.23
C THR A 98 4.21 32.15 -7.45
N VAL A 99 3.81 31.09 -8.14
CA VAL A 99 3.22 29.87 -7.57
C VAL A 99 3.83 28.65 -8.24
N GLN A 100 4.35 27.72 -7.45
CA GLN A 100 4.81 26.43 -8.00
C GLN A 100 3.64 25.48 -8.17
N PHE A 101 3.54 24.84 -9.33
CA PHE A 101 2.56 23.80 -9.54
C PHE A 101 2.91 22.56 -8.70
N PRO A 102 1.91 21.91 -8.09
CA PRO A 102 2.17 20.68 -7.35
C PRO A 102 2.73 19.63 -8.32
N GLU A 103 3.83 18.99 -7.92
CA GLU A 103 4.34 17.82 -8.63
C GLU A 103 3.20 16.79 -8.64
N LYS A 104 2.73 16.40 -9.84
CA LYS A 104 1.82 15.26 -9.95
C LYS A 104 2.60 14.04 -9.48
N GLN A 105 2.48 13.72 -8.20
CA GLN A 105 2.74 12.39 -7.73
C GLN A 105 1.74 11.52 -8.48
N ASP A 106 2.23 10.77 -9.48
CA ASP A 106 1.48 9.68 -10.11
C ASP A 106 1.15 8.65 -9.02
N THR A 107 0.14 8.96 -8.22
CA THR A 107 -0.39 8.12 -7.14
C THR A 107 -1.09 6.88 -7.69
N ALA A 108 -1.22 6.77 -9.02
CA ALA A 108 -1.66 5.58 -9.72
C ALA A 108 -0.51 4.65 -10.18
N GLN A 109 0.76 5.05 -10.10
CA GLN A 109 1.85 4.32 -10.75
C GLN A 109 3.11 4.17 -9.88
N SER A 110 2.97 3.62 -8.67
CA SER A 110 4.01 2.78 -8.07
C SER A 110 3.53 2.11 -6.79
N LEU A 111 2.49 1.26 -6.88
CA LEU A 111 2.61 0.03 -6.09
C LEU A 111 3.84 -0.68 -6.65
N ASN A 112 4.97 -0.40 -6.02
CA ASN A 112 6.31 -0.71 -6.46
C ASN A 112 6.32 -2.18 -6.89
N LEU A 113 6.50 -2.45 -8.18
CA LEU A 113 6.37 -3.80 -8.73
C LEU A 113 7.29 -4.79 -7.97
N TYR A 114 8.38 -4.27 -7.42
CA TYR A 114 9.26 -4.92 -6.46
C TYR A 114 8.59 -5.32 -5.13
N THR A 115 7.77 -4.47 -4.50
CA THR A 115 7.04 -4.84 -3.27
C THR A 115 5.98 -5.90 -3.55
N THR A 116 5.27 -5.83 -4.68
CA THR A 116 4.31 -6.87 -5.09
C THR A 116 5.00 -8.21 -5.33
N ILE A 117 6.13 -8.22 -6.06
CA ILE A 117 6.93 -9.43 -6.29
C ILE A 117 7.46 -9.99 -4.96
N LEU A 118 7.97 -9.12 -4.08
CA LEU A 118 8.53 -9.53 -2.79
C LEU A 118 7.46 -10.17 -1.89
N ILE A 119 6.25 -9.61 -1.83
CA ILE A 119 5.13 -10.19 -1.07
C ILE A 119 4.73 -11.55 -1.66
N ALA A 120 4.65 -11.67 -2.99
CA ALA A 120 4.33 -12.93 -3.65
C ALA A 120 5.38 -14.03 -3.35
N LEU A 121 6.67 -13.68 -3.39
CA LEU A 121 7.76 -14.60 -3.06
C LEU A 121 7.66 -15.09 -1.61
N LEU A 122 7.34 -14.19 -0.69
CA LEU A 122 7.22 -14.49 0.75
C LEU A 122 6.06 -15.46 1.02
N PHE A 123 4.93 -15.29 0.32
CA PHE A 123 3.81 -16.23 0.36
C PHE A 123 4.19 -17.62 -0.15
N VAL A 124 4.91 -17.71 -1.27
CA VAL A 124 5.39 -19.01 -1.80
C VAL A 124 6.29 -19.71 -0.78
N LEU A 125 7.20 -18.98 -0.15
CA LEU A 125 8.12 -19.54 0.85
C LEU A 125 7.37 -20.03 2.11
N LEU A 126 6.32 -19.33 2.52
CA LEU A 126 5.45 -19.74 3.63
C LEU A 126 4.70 -21.05 3.30
N ILE A 127 4.20 -21.19 2.08
CA ILE A 127 3.55 -22.43 1.63
C ILE A 127 4.55 -23.59 1.61
N VAL A 128 5.76 -23.39 1.07
CA VAL A 128 6.78 -24.44 1.01
C VAL A 128 7.19 -24.89 2.41
N THR A 129 7.46 -23.94 3.33
CA THR A 129 7.89 -24.27 4.70
C THR A 129 6.81 -25.00 5.49
N THR A 130 5.54 -24.61 5.36
CA THR A 130 4.42 -25.31 6.00
C THR A 130 4.26 -26.72 5.45
N VAL A 131 4.24 -26.91 4.13
CA VAL A 131 4.11 -28.23 3.49
C VAL A 131 5.26 -29.17 3.87
N TYR A 132 6.52 -28.69 3.81
CA TYR A 132 7.68 -29.49 4.20
C TYR A 132 7.70 -29.79 5.71
N GLY A 133 7.31 -28.83 6.55
CA GLY A 133 7.19 -29.03 8.00
C GLY A 133 6.18 -30.12 8.37
N PHE A 134 5.01 -30.12 7.72
CA PHE A 134 3.99 -31.16 7.94
C PHE A 134 4.41 -32.52 7.37
N LYS A 135 5.04 -32.57 6.19
CA LYS A 135 5.56 -33.83 5.62
C LYS A 135 6.63 -34.48 6.51
N LYS A 136 7.57 -33.69 7.07
CA LYS A 136 8.61 -34.21 7.96
C LYS A 136 8.03 -34.79 9.25
N ARG A 137 7.01 -34.14 9.83
CA ARG A 137 6.32 -34.66 11.02
C ARG A 137 5.55 -35.96 10.76
N LYS A 138 4.91 -36.10 9.59
CA LYS A 138 4.20 -37.35 9.23
C LYS A 138 5.15 -38.52 8.94
N ASN A 139 6.25 -38.29 8.23
CA ASN A 139 7.18 -39.38 7.86
C ASN A 139 8.04 -39.88 9.03
N VAL A 140 8.38 -39.03 10.00
CA VAL A 140 9.12 -39.48 11.19
C VAL A 140 8.26 -40.37 12.09
N LYS A 141 6.93 -40.15 12.12
CA LYS A 141 6.02 -40.95 12.95
C LYS A 141 5.64 -42.30 12.34
N LYS A 142 5.61 -42.42 11.01
CA LYS A 142 5.17 -43.65 10.31
C LYS A 142 6.30 -44.67 10.07
N ARG A 143 7.55 -44.22 9.93
CA ARG A 143 8.66 -45.09 9.47
C ARG A 143 9.20 -46.07 10.52
N ASN A 144 8.88 -45.91 11.81
CA ASN A 144 9.51 -46.71 12.86
C ASN A 144 8.69 -47.90 13.39
N ARG A 145 7.44 -48.14 12.95
CA ARG A 145 6.62 -49.24 13.51
C ARG A 145 5.99 -50.21 12.50
N GLU A 146 5.99 -49.90 11.20
CA GLU A 146 5.36 -50.77 10.18
C GLU A 146 6.19 -52.03 9.80
N THR A 147 7.36 -52.26 10.43
CA THR A 147 8.27 -53.39 10.11
C THR A 147 8.88 -54.05 11.34
N GLU A 148 8.19 -54.06 12.48
CA GLU A 148 8.60 -54.93 13.60
C GLU A 148 7.97 -56.31 13.41
N SER A 149 8.77 -57.36 13.48
CA SER A 149 8.26 -58.73 13.38
C SER A 149 7.28 -59.00 14.52
N THR A 150 6.25 -59.80 14.27
CA THR A 150 5.28 -60.22 15.30
C THR A 150 5.96 -60.84 16.52
N GLU A 151 7.12 -61.48 16.33
CA GLU A 151 7.98 -62.02 17.39
C GLU A 151 8.61 -60.92 18.27
N LEU A 152 9.01 -59.79 17.68
CA LEU A 152 9.53 -58.64 18.41
C LEU A 152 8.42 -57.99 19.25
N LEU A 153 7.26 -57.73 18.63
CA LEU A 153 6.11 -57.10 19.30
C LEU A 153 5.56 -57.96 20.45
N THR A 154 5.52 -59.29 20.28
CA THR A 154 5.10 -60.21 21.36
C THR A 154 6.11 -60.26 22.50
N THR A 155 7.41 -60.22 22.20
CA THR A 155 8.47 -60.17 23.21
C THR A 155 8.47 -58.85 23.97
N GLU A 156 8.30 -57.73 23.26
CA GLU A 156 8.22 -56.40 23.86
C GLU A 156 7.00 -56.27 24.79
N LYS A 157 5.84 -56.79 24.36
CA LYS A 157 4.65 -56.90 25.21
C LYS A 157 4.90 -57.69 26.49
N ALA A 158 5.60 -58.83 26.40
CA ALA A 158 5.92 -59.65 27.57
C ALA A 158 6.87 -58.92 28.54
N LEU A 159 7.88 -58.22 28.02
CA LEU A 159 8.82 -57.43 28.80
C LEU A 159 8.12 -56.26 29.50
N LEU A 160 7.25 -55.53 28.80
CA LEU A 160 6.48 -54.43 29.38
C LEU A 160 5.52 -54.88 30.47
N MET A 161 4.86 -56.04 30.30
CA MET A 161 4.04 -56.63 31.35
C MET A 161 4.87 -57.03 32.58
N SER A 162 6.06 -57.59 32.38
CA SER A 162 6.98 -57.90 33.48
C SER A 162 7.42 -56.64 34.23
N LEU A 163 7.74 -55.58 33.48
CA LEU A 163 8.18 -54.31 34.03
C LEU A 163 7.07 -53.58 34.80
N LEU A 164 5.82 -53.65 34.33
CA LEU A 164 4.64 -53.16 35.05
C LEU A 164 4.46 -53.89 36.40
N LYS A 165 4.60 -55.22 36.41
CA LYS A 165 4.54 -56.02 37.65
C LYS A 165 5.68 -55.67 38.61
N GLU A 166 6.87 -55.38 38.11
CA GLU A 166 8.01 -54.99 38.94
C GLU A 166 7.81 -53.59 39.55
N ILE A 167 7.26 -52.65 38.77
CA ILE A 167 6.90 -51.31 39.25
C ILE A 167 5.83 -51.40 40.34
N GLU A 168 4.81 -52.23 40.16
CA GLU A 168 3.79 -52.48 41.18
C GLU A 168 4.39 -53.10 42.45
N LYS A 169 5.32 -54.05 42.31
CA LYS A 169 6.05 -54.62 43.45
C LYS A 169 6.92 -53.57 44.16
N LYS A 170 7.56 -52.67 43.43
CA LYS A 170 8.36 -51.57 44.01
C LYS A 170 7.48 -50.56 44.76
N HIS A 171 6.28 -50.28 44.23
CA HIS A 171 5.27 -49.44 44.90
C HIS A 171 4.75 -50.08 46.19
N ARG A 172 4.33 -51.35 46.15
CA ARG A 172 3.89 -52.10 47.35
C ARG A 172 4.96 -52.16 48.45
N ASN A 173 6.23 -52.24 48.06
CA ASN A 173 7.37 -52.21 48.99
C ASN A 173 7.81 -50.79 49.39
N HIS A 174 7.03 -49.76 49.07
CA HIS A 174 7.29 -48.34 49.36
C HIS A 174 8.67 -47.84 48.84
N LYS A 175 9.21 -48.48 47.80
CA LYS A 175 10.50 -48.11 47.20
C LYS A 175 10.38 -46.97 46.18
N ILE A 176 9.17 -46.64 45.76
CA ILE A 176 8.84 -45.52 44.87
C ILE A 176 7.60 -44.80 45.43
N SER A 177 7.51 -43.48 45.21
CA SER A 177 6.34 -42.69 45.63
C SER A 177 5.11 -42.97 44.77
N ASP A 178 3.91 -42.71 45.32
CA ASP A 178 2.63 -42.88 44.63
C ASP A 178 2.57 -42.08 43.32
N GLU A 179 3.09 -40.85 43.33
CA GLU A 179 3.15 -39.99 42.14
C GLU A 179 4.06 -40.59 41.05
N THR A 180 5.20 -41.16 41.45
CA THR A 180 6.13 -41.82 40.54
C THR A 180 5.50 -43.09 39.96
N TYR A 181 4.78 -43.86 40.80
CA TYR A 181 4.08 -45.06 40.39
C TYR A 181 2.99 -44.77 39.34
N GLU A 182 2.11 -43.80 39.57
CA GLU A 182 1.02 -43.48 38.64
C GLU A 182 1.53 -42.94 37.29
N LYS A 183 2.60 -42.14 37.31
CA LYS A 183 3.27 -41.67 36.07
C LYS A 183 3.88 -42.82 35.27
N LEU A 184 4.61 -43.73 35.94
CA LEU A 184 5.23 -44.88 35.27
C LEU A 184 4.17 -45.86 34.75
N LYS A 185 3.18 -46.21 35.57
CA LYS A 185 2.07 -47.11 35.21
C LYS A 185 1.31 -46.60 33.99
N THR A 186 0.97 -45.32 33.96
CA THR A 186 0.23 -44.71 32.83
C THR A 186 1.05 -44.78 31.54
N ASN A 187 2.34 -44.46 31.61
CA ASN A 187 3.22 -44.49 30.44
C ASN A 187 3.37 -45.92 29.87
N TYR A 188 3.72 -46.90 30.72
CA TYR A 188 3.94 -48.28 30.26
C TYR A 188 2.63 -48.99 29.86
N LYS A 189 1.49 -48.63 30.46
CA LYS A 189 0.18 -49.12 30.02
C LYS A 189 -0.14 -48.62 28.61
N GLN A 190 0.12 -47.34 28.31
CA GLN A 190 -0.09 -46.78 26.98
C GLN A 190 0.81 -47.48 25.94
N GLN A 191 2.09 -47.71 26.26
CA GLN A 191 3.00 -48.44 25.37
C GLN A 191 2.53 -49.87 25.11
N THR A 192 1.96 -50.55 26.12
CA THR A 192 1.40 -51.90 25.96
C THR A 192 0.18 -51.91 25.03
N VAL A 193 -0.70 -50.91 25.14
CA VAL A 193 -1.88 -50.76 24.27
C VAL A 193 -1.47 -50.47 22.83
N ASP A 194 -0.49 -49.60 22.63
CA ASP A 194 0.07 -49.29 21.31
C ASP A 194 0.65 -50.55 20.63
N ILE A 195 1.34 -51.41 21.38
CA ILE A 195 1.89 -52.68 20.85
C ILE A 195 0.78 -53.69 20.54
N MET A 196 -0.26 -53.78 21.37
CA MET A 196 -1.42 -54.63 21.07
C MET A 196 -2.13 -54.19 19.79
N SER A 197 -2.31 -52.88 19.59
CA SER A 197 -2.92 -52.35 18.37
C SER A 197 -2.13 -52.73 17.12
N ASN A 198 -0.79 -52.79 17.19
CA ASN A 198 0.05 -53.18 16.06
C ASN A 198 0.19 -54.71 15.89
N LEU A 199 -0.31 -55.52 16.84
CA LEU A 199 -0.38 -56.99 16.74
C LEU A 199 -1.73 -57.47 16.16
N GLU A 200 -2.77 -56.64 16.22
CA GLU A 200 -4.12 -56.94 15.72
C GLU A 200 -4.33 -56.55 14.24
N ASP A 201 -3.43 -55.73 13.68
CA ASP A 201 -3.32 -55.40 12.25
C ASP A 201 -2.47 -56.43 11.48
#